data_AF-A0A344TXZ5-F1
#
_entry.id   AF-A0A344TXZ5-F1
#
_cell.length_a   1.000
_cell.length_b   1.000
_cell.length_c   1.000
_cell.angle_alpha   90.00
_cell.angle_beta   90.00
_cell.angle_gamma   90.00
#
_symmetry.space_group_name_H-M   'P 1'
#
loop_
_entity.id
_entity.type
_entity.pdbx_description
1 polymer ?
#
loop_
_entity_poly.entity_id
_entity_poly.type
_entity_poly.pdbx_seq_one_letter_code
_entity_poly.pdbx_strand_id
1 'polypeptide(L)' 'MKTIESRALAAYFRSGADAQPTDPEVTEHDGRTYVVLSNVNGTLAVYRERTDGVLKRLKRWPAEVG' A
#
# COMPACT_ATOMS: atom_id res chain seq x y z
N MET A 1 4.59 -5.67 -17.55
CA MET A 1 4.63 -4.49 -16.67
C MET A 1 4.14 -4.93 -15.30
N LYS A 2 4.86 -4.66 -14.19
CA LYS A 2 4.40 -5.05 -12.84
C LYS A 2 3.45 -3.98 -12.31
N THR A 3 2.28 -4.38 -11.83
CA THR A 3 1.26 -3.46 -11.29
C THR A 3 1.69 -2.88 -9.93
N ILE A 4 1.08 -1.78 -9.49
CA ILE A 4 1.49 -1.11 -8.24
C ILE A 4 1.18 -1.96 -7.00
N GLU A 5 0.14 -2.77 -7.05
CA GLU A 5 -0.28 -3.76 -6.06
C GLU A 5 0.82 -4.82 -5.88
N SER A 6 1.29 -5.39 -7.00
CA SER A 6 2.38 -6.38 -7.01
C SER A 6 3.66 -5.81 -6.39
N ARG A 7 3.92 -4.53 -6.62
CA ARG A 7 5.10 -3.82 -6.09
C ARG A 7 4.94 -3.53 -4.60
N ALA A 8 3.74 -3.16 -4.14
CA ALA A 8 3.42 -2.93 -2.74
C ALA A 8 3.52 -4.22 -1.92
N LEU A 9 2.92 -5.31 -2.39
CA LEU A 9 3.05 -6.64 -1.79
C LEU A 9 4.52 -7.05 -1.65
N ALA A 10 5.29 -6.91 -2.73
CA ALA A 10 6.70 -7.28 -2.70
C ALA A 10 7.50 -6.40 -1.74
N ALA A 11 7.19 -5.10 -1.63
CA ALA A 11 7.84 -4.20 -0.66
C ALA A 11 7.45 -4.54 0.78
N TYR A 12 6.22 -4.97 1.02
CA TYR A 12 5.72 -5.38 2.31
C TYR A 12 6.42 -6.64 2.81
N PHE A 13 6.46 -7.71 2.01
CA PHE A 13 7.15 -8.94 2.38
C PHE A 13 8.67 -8.75 2.51
N ARG A 14 9.29 -7.91 1.65
CA ARG A 14 10.72 -7.56 1.81
C ARG A 14 11.04 -6.82 3.10
N SER A 15 10.06 -6.19 3.75
CA SER A 15 10.25 -5.55 5.04
C SER A 15 10.29 -6.52 6.23
N GLY A 16 10.12 -7.83 5.96
CA GLY A 16 10.08 -8.87 6.99
C GLY A 16 8.73 -9.01 7.67
N ALA A 17 7.66 -8.47 7.06
CA ALA A 17 6.32 -8.60 7.59
C ALA A 17 5.80 -10.04 7.43
N ASP A 18 5.13 -10.52 8.47
CA ASP A 18 4.64 -11.88 8.65
C ASP A 18 3.13 -12.01 8.41
N ALA A 19 2.36 -10.95 8.69
CA ALA A 19 0.92 -10.95 8.48
C ALA A 19 0.57 -10.96 6.98
N GLN A 20 -0.27 -11.90 6.56
CA GLN A 20 -0.74 -12.02 5.19
C GLN A 20 -1.83 -10.96 4.89
N PRO A 21 -1.63 -10.08 3.88
CA PRO A 21 -2.70 -9.25 3.35
C PRO A 21 -3.69 -10.09 2.54
N THR A 22 -4.98 -9.71 2.59
CA THR A 22 -6.03 -10.36 1.79
C THR A 22 -5.92 -9.92 0.34
N ASP A 23 -6.30 -8.67 0.05
CA ASP A 23 -6.21 -8.08 -1.28
C ASP A 23 -5.65 -6.65 -1.19
N PRO A 24 -4.69 -6.28 -2.05
CA PRO A 24 -4.26 -4.90 -2.16
C PRO A 24 -5.37 -4.06 -2.80
N GLU A 25 -5.72 -2.96 -2.16
CA GLU A 25 -6.66 -1.98 -2.70
C GLU A 25 -5.91 -0.76 -3.24
N VAL A 26 -6.22 -0.36 -4.47
CA VAL A 26 -5.71 0.90 -5.04
C VAL A 26 -6.77 1.97 -4.88
N THR A 27 -6.39 3.08 -4.27
CA THR A 27 -7.28 4.24 -4.09
C THR A 27 -6.58 5.54 -4.43
N GLU A 28 -7.34 6.53 -4.88
CA GLU A 28 -6.85 7.86 -5.20
C GLU A 28 -7.47 8.89 -4.26
N HIS A 29 -6.63 9.73 -3.65
CA HIS A 29 -7.06 10.79 -2.74
C HIS A 29 -6.16 12.02 -2.89
N ASP A 30 -6.76 13.20 -3.07
CA ASP A 30 -6.06 14.46 -3.35
C ASP A 30 -5.06 14.37 -4.53
N GLY A 31 -5.45 13.68 -5.61
CA GLY A 31 -4.61 13.49 -6.81
C GLY A 31 -3.37 12.64 -6.55
N ARG A 32 -3.40 11.79 -5.52
CA ARG A 32 -2.30 10.87 -5.16
C ARG A 32 -2.83 9.46 -5.13
N THR A 33 -2.07 8.54 -5.71
CA THR A 33 -2.38 7.11 -5.72
C THR A 33 -1.80 6.41 -4.50
N TYR A 34 -2.62 5.62 -3.83
CA TYR A 34 -2.25 4.81 -2.67
C TYR A 34 -2.55 3.33 -2.93
N VAL A 35 -1.79 2.48 -2.25
CA VAL A 35 -2.05 1.04 -2.17
C VAL A 35 -2.18 0.67 -0.72
N VAL A 36 -3.34 0.15 -0.34
CA VAL A 36 -3.69 -0.27 1.01
C VAL A 36 -3.55 -1.78 1.07
N LEU A 37 -2.76 -2.26 2.03
CA LEU A 37 -2.67 -3.66 2.36
C LEU A 37 -3.40 -3.86 3.68
N SER A 38 -4.48 -4.62 3.67
CA SER A 38 -5.29 -4.94 4.84
C SER A 38 -5.60 -6.43 4.90
N ASN A 39 -6.06 -6.86 6.07
CA ASN A 39 -6.69 -8.17 6.27
C ASN A 39 -7.82 -8.04 7.30
N VAL A 40 -8.35 -9.18 7.77
CA VAL A 40 -9.42 -9.22 8.78
C VAL A 40 -9.08 -8.52 10.10
N ASN A 41 -7.79 -8.31 10.39
CA ASN A 41 -7.31 -7.60 11.58
C ASN A 41 -7.10 -6.09 11.32
N GLY A 42 -7.41 -5.59 10.13
CA GLY A 42 -7.32 -4.18 9.74
C GLY A 42 -6.17 -3.87 8.77
N THR A 43 -5.78 -2.60 8.73
CA THR A 43 -4.75 -2.07 7.82
C THR A 43 -3.34 -2.43 8.29
N LEU A 44 -2.60 -3.15 7.45
CA LEU A 44 -1.23 -3.61 7.70
C LEU A 44 -0.19 -2.59 7.23
N ALA A 45 -0.42 -2.01 6.05
CA ALA A 45 0.45 -1.01 5.48
C ALA A 45 -0.26 -0.19 4.41
N VAL A 46 0.04 1.11 4.36
CA VAL A 46 -0.36 1.97 3.24
C VAL A 46 0.90 2.44 2.52
N TYR A 47 0.91 2.29 1.20
CA TYR A 47 1.93 2.79 0.30
C TYR A 47 1.36 3.93 -0.52
N ARG A 48 2.17 4.93 -0.84
CA ARG A 48 1.83 5.96 -1.81
C ARG A 48 2.76 5.87 -3.00
N GLU A 49 2.20 5.88 -4.20
CA GLU A 49 3.00 6.07 -5.41
C GLU A 49 3.37 7.55 -5.54
N ARG A 50 4.66 7.80 -5.76
CA ARG A 50 5.17 9.12 -6.09
C ARG A 50 5.18 9.30 -7.60
N THR A 51 5.30 10.55 -8.04
CA THR A 51 5.39 10.92 -9.46
C THR A 51 6.62 10.35 -10.17
N ASP A 52 7.66 9.95 -9.42
CA ASP A 52 8.85 9.24 -9.93
C ASP A 52 8.62 7.72 -10.06
N GLY A 53 7.38 7.26 -9.81
CA GLY A 53 6.99 5.87 -9.81
C GLY A 53 7.43 5.12 -8.56
N VAL A 54 8.08 5.72 -7.57
CA VAL A 54 8.55 5.01 -6.36
C VAL A 54 7.42 4.85 -5.34
N LEU A 55 7.30 3.65 -4.76
CA LEU A 55 6.38 3.39 -3.65
C LEU A 55 7.02 3.79 -2.32
N LYS A 56 6.34 4.66 -1.56
CA LYS A 56 6.74 5.04 -0.20
C LYS A 56 5.75 4.45 0.81
N ARG A 57 6.24 3.62 1.74
CA ARG A 57 5.46 3.18 2.91
C ARG A 57 5.18 4.38 3.80
N LEU A 58 3.93 4.58 4.19
CA LEU A 58 3.50 5.67 5.05
C LEU A 58 3.44 5.23 6.50
N LYS A 59 3.87 6.12 7.41
CA LYS A 59 3.66 5.97 8.86
C LYS A 59 2.30 6.51 9.32
N ARG A 60 1.72 7.44 8.55
CA ARG A 60 0.40 8.05 8.73
C ARG A 60 -0.17 8.35 7.34
N TRP A 61 -1.46 8.15 7.16
CA TRP A 61 -2.20 8.34 5.91
C TRP A 61 -3.55 9.04 6.19
N PRO A 62 -4.21 9.61 5.17
CA PRO A 62 -5.55 10.20 5.32
C PRO A 62 -6.56 9.14 5.75
N ALA A 63 -7.54 9.51 6.58
CA ALA A 63 -8.54 8.56 7.10
C ALA A 63 -9.44 7.97 6.00
N GLU A 64 -9.54 8.67 4.87
CA GLU A 64 -10.28 8.29 3.68
C GLU A 64 -9.63 7.15 2.90
N VAL A 65 -8.35 6.85 3.19
CA VAL A 65 -7.54 5.85 2.47
C VAL A 65 -7.53 4.50 3.22
N GLY A 66 -7.97 4.42 4.47
CA GLY A 66 -8.07 3.14 5.19
C GLY A 66 -7.99 3.23 6.70
#